data_AF-A0A1L7BES6-F1
#
_entry.id   AF-A0A1L7BES6-F1
#
_cell.length_a   1.000
_cell.length_b   1.000
_cell.length_c   1.000
_cell.angle_alpha   90.00
_cell.angle_beta   90.00
_cell.angle_gamma   90.00
#
_symmetry.space_group_name_H-M   'P 1'
#
loop_
_entity.id
_entity.type
_entity.pdbx_description
1 polymer ?
#
loop_
_entity_poly.entity_id
_entity_poly.type
_entity_poly.pdbx_seq_one_letter_code
_entity_poly.pdbx_strand_id
1 'polypeptide(L)'
;MGLSEVIKYIVDKPLELKEKSLLVDRSKEIKYLNNIIKYHPFGIFGISGETGIGKTTVLNFIKCENVFSQRITLTFRESVESILYDLLYNLSKGLEKDKKLSKFAKETKEWVIEEVSTVKVFSLGISLYGSANTNLQKSKTPRFNFFAAKEKLGELLRKIVSVKGKFALIIDELDKESKSDTLQIVDALKNELLFENIITIMTLPYSIYREYKFDRLRWNESGNLENIFKDIILLEELTDSDIKELLLRRIHKFIDIIPSESLDPIIEFADGNPRDALWMLSKVIFENIEKDILKKEDTILTIKKITNEYLTELKLTPLQKKAFELLKDLTGSRDEFLTILQQNNIKRTTAYSILNTFIERKIIITKGIKLKFSGKYKFLNL
;
A
#
# COMPACT_ATOMS: atom_id res chain seq x y z
N MET A 1 30.14 9.84 -14.58
CA MET A 1 28.85 9.19 -14.23
C MET A 1 27.77 10.14 -14.67
N GLY A 2 26.88 9.69 -15.56
CA GLY A 2 25.79 10.53 -16.09
C GLY A 2 24.48 10.33 -15.32
N LEU A 3 23.51 11.23 -15.52
CA LEU A 3 22.17 11.13 -14.92
C LEU A 3 21.45 9.81 -15.26
N SER A 4 21.76 9.20 -16.41
CA SER A 4 21.20 7.91 -16.84
C SER A 4 21.54 6.75 -15.90
N GLU A 5 22.68 6.80 -15.20
CA GLU A 5 23.08 5.77 -14.24
C GLU A 5 22.24 5.83 -12.95
N VAL A 6 21.68 7.00 -12.62
CA VAL A 6 20.90 7.24 -11.39
C VAL A 6 19.58 6.46 -11.41
N ILE A 7 18.96 6.31 -12.59
CA ILE A 7 17.64 5.67 -12.76
C ILE A 7 17.56 4.31 -12.05
N LYS A 8 18.63 3.50 -12.12
CA LYS A 8 18.69 2.16 -11.51
C LYS A 8 18.56 2.19 -9.98
N TYR A 9 18.92 3.31 -9.35
CA TYR A 9 18.92 3.48 -7.89
C TYR A 9 17.61 4.05 -7.35
N ILE A 10 16.82 4.71 -8.20
CA ILE A 10 15.58 5.40 -7.81
C ILE A 10 14.31 4.70 -8.31
N VAL A 11 14.44 3.48 -8.87
CA VAL A 11 13.29 2.65 -9.24
C VAL A 11 12.39 2.45 -8.02
N ASP A 12 11.09 2.70 -8.18
CA ASP A 12 10.08 2.38 -7.19
C ASP A 12 9.93 0.86 -7.08
N LYS A 13 10.73 0.27 -6.19
CA LYS A 13 10.62 -1.11 -5.77
C LYS A 13 10.59 -1.17 -4.24
N PRO A 14 9.81 -2.07 -3.63
CA PRO A 14 9.91 -2.34 -2.21
C PRO A 14 11.35 -2.67 -1.81
N LEU A 15 11.79 -2.16 -0.66
CA LEU A 15 13.14 -2.43 -0.17
C LEU A 15 13.22 -3.84 0.42
N GLU A 16 14.31 -4.54 0.13
CA GLU A 16 14.60 -5.84 0.72
C GLU A 16 15.47 -5.71 1.99
N LEU A 17 15.52 -6.75 2.83
CA LEU A 17 16.34 -6.77 4.05
C LEU A 17 17.82 -6.40 3.82
N LYS A 18 18.37 -6.80 2.68
CA LYS A 18 19.76 -6.47 2.27
C LYS A 18 19.97 -4.98 2.01
N GLU A 19 18.90 -4.24 1.75
CA GLU A 19 18.89 -2.79 1.47
C GLU A 19 18.53 -1.98 2.72
N LYS A 20 18.75 -2.52 3.93
CA LYS A 20 18.43 -1.86 5.21
C LYS A 20 19.01 -0.46 5.36
N SER A 21 20.18 -0.19 4.79
CA SER A 21 20.78 1.15 4.80
C SER A 21 19.96 2.20 4.04
N LEU A 22 19.04 1.78 3.17
CA LEU A 22 18.14 2.66 2.41
C LEU A 22 16.79 2.88 3.10
N LEU A 23 16.49 2.14 4.17
CA LEU A 23 15.25 2.32 4.93
C LEU A 23 15.34 3.62 5.73
N VAL A 24 14.38 4.51 5.50
CA VAL A 24 14.21 5.75 6.26
C VAL A 24 12.95 5.62 7.09
N ASP A 25 13.07 5.99 8.37
CA ASP A 25 12.01 5.87 9.37
C ASP A 25 11.45 4.42 9.47
N ARG A 26 10.20 4.23 9.93
CA ARG A 26 9.45 2.96 10.05
C ARG A 26 9.93 1.97 11.10
N SER A 27 10.99 2.32 11.85
CA SER A 27 11.57 1.43 12.86
C SER A 27 10.61 1.13 13.99
N LYS A 28 9.72 2.07 14.33
CA LYS A 28 8.71 1.91 15.39
C LYS A 28 7.66 0.88 14.97
N GLU A 29 7.12 1.01 13.77
CA GLU A 29 6.07 0.13 13.22
C GLU A 29 6.62 -1.28 13.02
N ILE A 30 7.83 -1.41 12.44
CA ILE A 30 8.51 -2.69 12.28
C ILE A 30 8.74 -3.36 13.63
N LYS A 31 9.21 -2.61 14.64
CA LYS A 31 9.42 -3.14 16.00
C LYS A 31 8.11 -3.60 16.62
N TYR A 32 7.05 -2.82 16.46
CA TYR A 32 5.73 -3.13 16.99
C TYR A 32 5.14 -4.41 16.36
N LEU A 33 5.23 -4.56 15.03
CA LEU A 33 4.80 -5.76 14.31
C LEU A 33 5.59 -7.01 14.73
N ASN A 34 6.92 -6.88 14.90
CA ASN A 34 7.73 -7.98 15.42
C ASN A 34 7.33 -8.35 16.87
N ASN A 35 7.00 -7.36 17.71
CA ASN A 35 6.50 -7.62 19.06
C ASN A 35 5.15 -8.33 19.05
N ILE A 36 4.22 -7.94 18.17
CA ILE A 36 2.94 -8.63 17.96
C ILE A 36 3.20 -10.10 17.62
N ILE A 37 4.02 -10.35 16.59
CA ILE A 37 4.37 -11.72 16.16
C ILE A 37 5.00 -12.52 17.30
N LYS A 38 5.86 -11.90 18.10
CA LYS A 38 6.57 -12.60 19.17
C LYS A 38 5.68 -12.89 20.38
N TYR A 39 4.91 -11.92 20.85
CA TYR A 39 4.27 -12.00 22.17
C TYR A 39 2.75 -12.20 22.13
N HIS A 40 2.06 -11.78 21.08
CA HIS A 40 0.60 -11.91 21.03
C HIS A 40 0.21 -13.39 20.82
N PRO A 41 -0.77 -13.96 21.54
CA PRO A 41 -1.05 -15.40 21.47
C PRO A 41 -1.71 -15.82 20.14
N PHE A 42 -2.59 -14.98 19.60
CA PHE A 42 -3.25 -15.17 18.30
C PHE A 42 -3.90 -13.89 17.80
N GLY A 43 -4.25 -13.82 16.52
CA GLY A 43 -5.15 -12.77 16.01
C GLY A 43 -4.82 -12.28 14.61
N ILE A 44 -5.73 -11.47 14.07
CA ILE A 44 -5.59 -10.81 12.78
C ILE A 44 -5.23 -9.34 13.03
N PHE A 45 -4.19 -8.88 12.34
CA PHE A 45 -3.65 -7.53 12.44
C PHE A 45 -3.59 -6.90 11.04
N GLY A 46 -3.87 -5.61 10.98
CA GLY A 46 -3.83 -4.84 9.74
C GLY A 46 -2.60 -3.93 9.66
N ILE A 47 -2.10 -3.73 8.45
CA ILE A 47 -1.22 -2.60 8.11
C ILE A 47 -1.94 -1.79 7.05
N SER A 48 -2.19 -0.52 7.33
CA SER A 48 -2.92 0.37 6.45
C SER A 48 -2.15 1.66 6.19
N GLY A 49 -2.56 2.38 5.14
CA GLY A 49 -1.92 3.62 4.72
C GLY A 49 -2.13 3.84 3.23
N GLU A 50 -1.90 5.07 2.79
CA GLU A 50 -2.05 5.48 1.38
C GLU A 50 -1.18 4.63 0.44
N THR A 51 -1.58 4.57 -0.82
CA THR A 51 -0.83 3.83 -1.84
C THR A 51 0.55 4.45 -2.05
N GLY A 52 1.61 3.62 -2.06
CA GLY A 52 2.99 4.09 -2.19
C GLY A 52 3.69 4.46 -0.88
N ILE A 53 3.01 4.36 0.27
CA ILE A 53 3.59 4.73 1.58
C ILE A 53 4.64 3.77 2.14
N GLY A 54 4.81 2.60 1.51
CA GLY A 54 5.82 1.60 1.89
C GLY A 54 5.30 0.43 2.74
N LYS A 55 4.02 0.05 2.64
CA LYS A 55 3.45 -1.13 3.34
C LYS A 55 4.24 -2.42 3.06
N THR A 56 4.43 -2.76 1.79
CA THR A 56 5.23 -3.91 1.34
C THR A 56 6.68 -3.85 1.83
N THR A 57 7.27 -2.64 1.87
CA THR A 57 8.61 -2.42 2.44
C THR A 57 8.61 -2.73 3.94
N VAL A 58 7.67 -2.21 4.73
CA VAL A 58 7.58 -2.53 6.16
C VAL A 58 7.46 -4.04 6.39
N LEU A 59 6.64 -4.73 5.60
CA LEU A 59 6.49 -6.19 5.65
C LEU A 59 7.80 -6.93 5.33
N ASN A 60 8.59 -6.45 4.36
CA ASN A 60 9.91 -7.04 4.02
C ASN A 60 10.87 -6.99 5.22
N PHE A 61 10.71 -6.04 6.14
CA PHE A 61 11.62 -5.84 7.27
C PHE A 61 11.20 -6.55 8.57
N ILE A 62 10.06 -7.25 8.56
CA ILE A 62 9.66 -8.11 9.67
C ILE A 62 10.58 -9.34 9.72
N LYS A 63 11.15 -9.62 10.90
CA LYS A 63 12.14 -10.68 11.08
C LYS A 63 11.58 -12.00 11.60
N CYS A 64 10.41 -11.98 12.23
CA CYS A 64 9.76 -13.16 12.81
C CYS A 64 10.71 -14.03 13.66
N GLU A 65 11.52 -13.42 14.53
CA GLU A 65 12.54 -14.14 15.32
C GLU A 65 11.90 -15.27 16.16
N ASN A 66 12.38 -16.51 15.96
CA ASN A 66 11.89 -17.73 16.63
C ASN A 66 10.41 -18.07 16.37
N VAL A 67 9.79 -17.49 15.33
CA VAL A 67 8.43 -17.82 14.90
C VAL A 67 8.49 -18.30 13.45
N PHE A 68 7.89 -19.45 13.17
CA PHE A 68 7.80 -19.90 11.78
C PHE A 68 6.90 -18.94 11.01
N SER A 69 7.33 -18.46 9.85
CA SER A 69 6.55 -17.48 9.09
C SER A 69 6.48 -17.81 7.61
N GLN A 70 5.35 -17.49 7.00
CA GLN A 70 5.18 -17.51 5.55
C GLN A 70 4.58 -16.19 5.10
N ARG A 71 5.07 -15.69 3.96
CA ARG A 71 4.50 -14.52 3.30
C ARG A 71 3.87 -14.93 1.99
N ILE A 72 2.67 -14.43 1.77
CA ILE A 72 1.88 -14.68 0.58
C ILE A 72 1.50 -13.33 -0.01
N THR A 73 1.83 -13.15 -1.27
CA THR A 73 1.37 -12.00 -2.06
C THR A 73 0.20 -12.47 -2.89
N LEU A 74 -0.98 -11.88 -2.68
CA LEU A 74 -2.17 -12.23 -3.45
C LEU A 74 -2.05 -11.72 -4.87
N THR A 75 -2.13 -12.64 -5.83
CA THR A 75 -2.08 -12.39 -7.27
C THR A 75 -3.49 -12.30 -7.85
N PHE A 76 -4.40 -13.17 -7.38
CA PHE A 76 -5.79 -13.22 -7.83
C PHE A 76 -6.72 -12.73 -6.74
N ARG A 77 -7.50 -11.69 -7.05
CA ARG A 77 -8.31 -10.97 -6.06
C ARG A 77 -9.73 -10.65 -6.51
N GLU A 78 -10.16 -11.23 -7.62
CA GLU A 78 -11.44 -10.94 -8.27
C GLU A 78 -12.65 -11.40 -7.44
N SER A 79 -12.46 -12.35 -6.53
CA SER A 79 -13.50 -12.88 -5.65
C SER A 79 -12.94 -13.49 -4.36
N VAL A 80 -13.78 -13.71 -3.35
CA VAL A 80 -13.39 -14.40 -2.10
C VAL A 80 -12.83 -15.80 -2.40
N GLU A 81 -13.44 -16.51 -3.35
CA GLU A 81 -13.00 -17.84 -3.79
C GLU A 81 -11.59 -17.76 -4.41
N SER A 82 -11.35 -16.80 -5.30
CA SER A 82 -10.05 -16.61 -5.95
C SER A 82 -8.92 -16.44 -4.94
N ILE A 83 -9.16 -15.63 -3.90
CA ILE A 83 -8.18 -15.32 -2.86
C ILE A 83 -7.95 -16.53 -1.97
N LEU A 84 -9.00 -17.27 -1.61
CA LEU A 84 -8.86 -18.47 -0.81
C LEU A 84 -8.02 -19.53 -1.53
N TYR A 85 -8.25 -19.75 -2.82
CA TYR A 85 -7.45 -20.69 -3.61
C TYR A 85 -6.01 -20.20 -3.81
N ASP A 86 -5.81 -18.91 -4.07
CA ASP A 86 -4.47 -18.34 -4.20
C ASP A 86 -3.69 -18.40 -2.88
N LEU A 87 -4.36 -18.16 -1.75
CA LEU A 87 -3.82 -18.32 -0.41
C LEU A 87 -3.40 -19.76 -0.14
N LEU A 88 -4.29 -20.73 -0.40
CA LEU A 88 -4.02 -22.16 -0.26
C LEU A 88 -2.87 -22.61 -1.15
N TYR A 89 -2.88 -22.21 -2.41
CA TYR A 89 -1.86 -22.56 -3.39
C TYR A 89 -0.49 -22.01 -2.98
N ASN A 90 -0.41 -20.73 -2.65
CA ASN A 90 0.87 -20.11 -2.27
C ASN A 90 1.39 -20.60 -0.93
N LEU A 91 0.50 -20.81 0.05
CA LEU A 91 0.88 -21.37 1.35
C LEU A 91 1.42 -22.79 1.18
N SER A 92 0.71 -23.65 0.46
CA SER A 92 1.13 -25.03 0.19
C SER A 92 2.45 -25.07 -0.59
N LYS A 93 2.59 -24.28 -1.66
CA LYS A 93 3.83 -24.13 -2.42
C LYS A 93 5.01 -23.68 -1.55
N GLY A 94 4.79 -22.74 -0.63
CA GLY A 94 5.81 -22.28 0.33
C GLY A 94 6.29 -23.35 1.32
N LEU A 95 5.52 -24.44 1.48
CA LEU A 95 5.78 -25.53 2.44
C LEU A 95 6.29 -26.82 1.77
N GLU A 96 6.36 -26.89 0.44
CA GLU A 96 6.77 -28.11 -0.29
C GLU A 96 8.19 -28.60 0.06
N LYS A 97 9.07 -27.68 0.46
CA LYS A 97 10.46 -27.98 0.83
C LYS A 97 10.63 -28.29 2.32
N ASP A 98 9.56 -28.18 3.11
CA ASP A 98 9.64 -28.43 4.55
C ASP A 98 9.66 -29.92 4.87
N LYS A 99 10.63 -30.37 5.68
CA LYS A 99 10.81 -31.80 6.00
C LYS A 99 9.59 -32.45 6.63
N LYS A 100 8.81 -31.72 7.43
CA LYS A 100 7.68 -32.27 8.21
C LYS A 100 6.32 -31.95 7.58
N LEU A 101 6.24 -30.92 6.74
CA LEU A 101 4.98 -30.45 6.14
C LEU A 101 4.87 -30.77 4.63
N SER A 102 5.97 -31.13 3.96
CA SER A 102 6.02 -31.30 2.50
C SER A 102 4.97 -32.24 1.93
N LYS A 103 4.72 -33.40 2.56
CA LYS A 103 3.73 -34.37 2.07
C LYS A 103 2.33 -33.74 2.00
N PHE A 104 1.86 -33.20 3.11
CA PHE A 104 0.53 -32.56 3.20
C PHE A 104 0.44 -31.31 2.31
N ALA A 105 1.53 -30.55 2.22
CA ALA A 105 1.61 -29.39 1.34
C ALA A 105 1.45 -29.76 -0.14
N LYS A 106 2.14 -30.81 -0.61
CA LYS A 106 2.01 -31.31 -1.99
C LYS A 106 0.59 -31.80 -2.28
N GLU A 107 0.03 -32.62 -1.39
CA GLU A 107 -1.36 -33.11 -1.51
C GLU A 107 -2.37 -31.95 -1.57
N THR A 108 -2.18 -30.90 -0.76
CA THR A 108 -3.06 -29.72 -0.78
C THR A 108 -2.92 -28.94 -2.09
N LYS A 109 -1.69 -28.77 -2.59
CA LYS A 109 -1.43 -28.06 -3.84
C LYS A 109 -2.02 -28.82 -5.05
N GLU A 110 -1.83 -30.13 -5.10
CA GLU A 110 -2.39 -31.00 -6.14
C GLU A 110 -3.92 -30.91 -6.14
N TRP A 111 -4.54 -31.00 -4.96
CA TRP A 111 -5.99 -30.82 -4.84
C TRP A 111 -6.46 -29.46 -5.36
N VAL A 112 -5.77 -28.36 -5.03
CA VAL A 112 -6.10 -27.02 -5.56
C VAL A 112 -6.03 -26.99 -7.09
N ILE A 113 -4.98 -27.58 -7.69
CA ILE A 113 -4.81 -27.63 -9.14
C ILE A 113 -5.93 -28.43 -9.80
N GLU A 114 -6.32 -29.57 -9.22
CA GLU A 114 -7.42 -30.41 -9.72
C GLU A 114 -8.74 -29.65 -9.69
N GLU A 115 -9.11 -29.05 -8.56
CA GLU A 115 -10.34 -28.25 -8.41
C GLU A 115 -10.38 -27.10 -9.42
N VAL A 116 -9.28 -26.36 -9.56
CA VAL A 116 -9.18 -25.24 -10.49
C VAL A 116 -9.22 -25.70 -11.95
N SER A 117 -8.60 -26.82 -12.29
CA SER A 117 -8.62 -27.38 -13.65
C SER A 117 -10.01 -27.84 -14.10
N THR A 118 -10.84 -28.29 -13.16
CA THR A 118 -12.24 -28.64 -13.45
C THR A 118 -13.11 -27.40 -13.72
N VAL A 119 -12.77 -26.27 -13.11
CA VAL A 119 -13.43 -24.98 -13.33
C VAL A 119 -12.71 -24.23 -14.46
N LYS A 120 -13.03 -24.57 -15.70
CA LYS A 120 -12.46 -24.11 -16.99
C LYS A 120 -12.22 -22.59 -17.21
N VAL A 121 -12.48 -21.72 -16.23
CA VAL A 121 -12.36 -20.25 -16.34
C VAL A 121 -11.31 -19.67 -15.39
N PHE A 122 -10.74 -20.46 -14.46
CA PHE A 122 -9.82 -19.94 -13.45
C PHE A 122 -8.36 -20.25 -13.81
N SER A 123 -7.66 -19.30 -14.44
CA SER A 123 -6.24 -19.44 -14.76
C SER A 123 -5.38 -18.95 -13.60
N LEU A 124 -4.99 -19.85 -12.68
CA LEU A 124 -4.03 -19.60 -11.59
C LEU A 124 -2.58 -19.29 -12.06
N GLY A 125 -2.40 -18.66 -13.23
CA GLY A 125 -1.07 -18.34 -13.78
C GLY A 125 -0.26 -19.57 -14.21
N ILE A 126 -0.88 -20.75 -14.23
CA ILE A 126 -0.29 -21.97 -14.77
C ILE A 126 -0.45 -21.89 -16.29
N SER A 127 0.63 -21.57 -16.99
CA SER A 127 0.72 -21.78 -18.44
C SER A 127 0.53 -23.27 -18.71
N LEU A 128 -0.69 -23.69 -19.05
CA LEU A 128 -1.02 -25.03 -19.54
C LEU A 128 -0.49 -25.18 -20.98
N TYR A 129 0.83 -25.21 -21.13
CA TYR A 129 1.48 -25.75 -22.32
C TYR A 129 1.87 -27.20 -22.04
N GLY A 130 1.01 -28.12 -22.44
CA GLY A 130 1.20 -29.55 -22.28
C GLY A 130 0.00 -30.33 -22.80
N SER A 131 -0.15 -30.37 -24.12
CA SER A 131 -0.93 -31.34 -24.92
C SER A 131 -2.01 -32.17 -24.21
N ALA A 132 -3.27 -31.81 -24.40
CA ALA A 132 -4.38 -32.77 -24.32
C ALA A 132 -5.48 -32.38 -25.30
N ASN A 133 -5.42 -33.02 -26.47
CA ASN A 133 -6.44 -33.00 -27.48
C ASN A 133 -7.60 -33.90 -27.01
N THR A 134 -8.63 -33.36 -26.36
CA THR A 134 -9.83 -34.16 -26.01
C THR A 134 -11.12 -33.33 -26.06
N ASN A 135 -11.89 -33.58 -27.11
CA ASN A 135 -13.34 -33.51 -27.25
C ASN A 135 -14.14 -32.77 -26.17
N LEU A 136 -14.75 -31.66 -26.60
CA LEU A 136 -15.85 -30.97 -25.95
C LEU A 136 -17.08 -31.89 -25.79
N GLN A 137 -17.10 -32.72 -24.75
CA GLN A 137 -18.36 -33.15 -24.16
C GLN A 137 -18.85 -32.06 -23.20
N LYS A 138 -20.14 -31.75 -23.31
CA LYS A 138 -20.87 -30.76 -22.50
C LYS A 138 -20.68 -31.06 -21.01
N SER A 139 -19.72 -30.37 -20.39
CA SER A 139 -19.42 -30.47 -18.96
C SER A 139 -20.47 -29.70 -18.17
N LYS A 140 -21.11 -30.37 -17.20
CA LYS A 140 -21.70 -29.71 -16.03
C LYS A 140 -20.67 -28.73 -15.48
N THR A 141 -21.00 -27.46 -15.38
CA THR A 141 -20.18 -26.47 -14.68
C THR A 141 -19.98 -26.96 -13.25
N PRO A 142 -18.77 -27.36 -12.83
CA PRO A 142 -18.53 -27.66 -11.43
C PRO A 142 -18.67 -26.35 -10.64
N ARG A 143 -19.51 -26.36 -9.61
CA ARG A 143 -19.61 -25.24 -8.67
C ARG A 143 -18.35 -25.25 -7.81
N PHE A 144 -17.66 -24.12 -7.72
CA PHE A 144 -16.54 -23.93 -6.80
C PHE A 144 -16.89 -24.44 -5.39
N ASN A 145 -16.09 -25.36 -4.84
CA ASN A 145 -16.31 -25.89 -3.50
C ASN A 145 -15.64 -25.02 -2.43
N PHE A 146 -16.22 -23.86 -2.17
CA PHE A 146 -15.73 -22.88 -1.19
C PHE A 146 -15.54 -23.49 0.21
N PHE A 147 -16.49 -24.32 0.65
CA PHE A 147 -16.44 -24.95 1.97
C PHE A 147 -15.25 -25.91 2.11
N ALA A 148 -14.98 -26.75 1.11
CA ALA A 148 -13.84 -27.67 1.15
C ALA A 148 -12.51 -26.91 1.15
N ALA A 149 -12.39 -25.82 0.37
CA ALA A 149 -11.20 -24.99 0.38
C ALA A 149 -10.96 -24.36 1.76
N LYS A 150 -12.02 -23.83 2.38
CA LYS A 150 -11.98 -23.24 3.72
C LYS A 150 -11.55 -24.26 4.79
N GLU A 151 -12.12 -25.45 4.73
CA GLU A 151 -11.75 -26.56 5.62
C GLU A 151 -10.27 -26.96 5.44
N LYS A 152 -9.82 -27.15 4.20
CA LYS A 152 -8.41 -27.46 3.88
C LYS A 152 -7.45 -26.38 4.34
N LEU A 153 -7.83 -25.11 4.26
CA LEU A 153 -7.02 -24.00 4.79
C LEU A 153 -6.87 -24.16 6.29
N GLY A 154 -7.98 -24.37 7.00
CA GLY A 154 -7.97 -24.61 8.44
C GLY A 154 -7.11 -25.82 8.84
N GLU A 155 -7.21 -26.93 8.11
CA GLU A 155 -6.37 -28.12 8.33
C GLU A 155 -4.88 -27.83 8.13
N LEU A 156 -4.54 -27.15 7.03
CA LEU A 156 -3.16 -26.78 6.72
C LEU A 156 -2.57 -25.89 7.81
N LEU A 157 -3.30 -24.85 8.24
CA LEU A 157 -2.88 -23.94 9.30
C LEU A 157 -2.71 -24.66 10.64
N ARG A 158 -3.68 -25.49 11.05
CA ARG A 158 -3.58 -26.31 12.27
C ARG A 158 -2.39 -27.26 12.22
N LYS A 159 -2.13 -27.87 11.07
CA LYS A 159 -0.98 -28.76 10.88
C LYS A 159 0.34 -28.02 11.03
N ILE A 160 0.47 -26.83 10.43
CA ILE A 160 1.65 -25.96 10.58
C ILE A 160 1.88 -25.67 12.06
N VAL A 161 0.85 -25.19 12.76
CA VAL A 161 0.93 -24.85 14.20
C VAL A 161 1.33 -26.08 15.04
N SER A 162 0.74 -27.25 14.79
CA SER A 162 1.10 -28.47 15.53
C SER A 162 2.57 -28.90 15.36
N VAL A 163 3.18 -28.58 14.21
CA VAL A 163 4.54 -29.02 13.86
C VAL A 163 5.59 -27.98 14.21
N LYS A 164 5.23 -26.70 14.12
CA LYS A 164 6.14 -25.55 14.23
C LYS A 164 5.92 -24.72 15.49
N GLY A 165 4.85 -24.98 16.24
CA GLY A 165 4.39 -24.14 17.33
C GLY A 165 3.74 -22.87 16.79
N LYS A 166 4.30 -21.71 17.10
CA LYS A 166 3.73 -20.43 16.66
C LYS A 166 3.97 -20.18 15.17
N PHE A 167 2.93 -19.70 14.49
CA PHE A 167 2.96 -19.38 13.06
C PHE A 167 2.57 -17.92 12.79
N ALA A 168 3.37 -17.24 11.96
CA ALA A 168 3.07 -15.92 11.44
C ALA A 168 2.76 -15.98 9.94
N LEU A 169 1.53 -15.65 9.58
CA LEU A 169 1.08 -15.56 8.19
C LEU A 169 1.03 -14.09 7.78
N ILE A 170 1.81 -13.71 6.78
CA ILE A 170 1.81 -12.35 6.24
C ILE A 170 1.12 -12.39 4.87
N ILE A 171 0.00 -11.68 4.73
CA ILE A 171 -0.76 -11.56 3.48
C ILE A 171 -0.59 -10.13 2.96
N ASP A 172 0.10 -10.00 1.84
CA ASP A 172 0.31 -8.73 1.17
C ASP A 172 -0.71 -8.55 0.03
N GLU A 173 -0.80 -7.33 -0.48
CA GLU A 173 -1.54 -6.97 -1.67
C GLU A 173 -3.07 -7.03 -1.60
N LEU A 174 -3.64 -7.21 -0.40
CA LEU A 174 -5.09 -7.09 -0.16
C LEU A 174 -5.56 -5.61 -0.15
N ASP A 175 -4.64 -4.65 -0.04
CA ASP A 175 -4.95 -3.21 -0.08
C ASP A 175 -5.30 -2.65 -1.46
N LYS A 176 -5.15 -3.46 -2.52
CA LYS A 176 -5.54 -3.10 -3.89
C LYS A 176 -7.02 -3.33 -4.17
N GLU A 177 -7.72 -4.05 -3.30
CA GLU A 177 -9.16 -4.30 -3.43
C GLU A 177 -9.99 -3.20 -2.78
N SER A 178 -11.28 -3.18 -3.13
CA SER A 178 -12.21 -2.25 -2.50
C SER A 178 -12.37 -2.55 -1.01
N LYS A 179 -12.86 -1.55 -0.27
CA LYS A 179 -13.16 -1.70 1.16
C LYS A 179 -14.14 -2.85 1.41
N SER A 180 -15.24 -2.88 0.65
CA SER A 180 -16.30 -3.89 0.84
C SER A 180 -15.78 -5.29 0.57
N ASP A 181 -15.00 -5.46 -0.49
CA ASP A 181 -14.52 -6.78 -0.90
C ASP A 181 -13.51 -7.28 0.13
N THR A 182 -12.57 -6.43 0.54
CA THR A 182 -11.60 -6.74 1.60
C THR A 182 -12.30 -7.22 2.88
N LEU A 183 -13.36 -6.53 3.30
CA LEU A 183 -14.10 -6.92 4.51
C LEU A 183 -14.83 -8.25 4.35
N GLN A 184 -15.44 -8.50 3.19
CA GLN A 184 -16.06 -9.80 2.90
C GLN A 184 -15.04 -10.93 2.93
N ILE A 185 -13.87 -10.70 2.34
CA ILE A 185 -12.76 -11.68 2.31
C ILE A 185 -12.30 -12.00 3.73
N VAL A 186 -12.02 -10.97 4.53
CA VAL A 186 -11.53 -11.20 5.90
C VAL A 186 -12.60 -11.84 6.76
N ASP A 187 -13.86 -11.41 6.65
CA ASP A 187 -14.97 -12.01 7.41
C ASP A 187 -15.18 -13.50 7.05
N ALA A 188 -15.04 -13.84 5.77
CA ALA A 188 -15.16 -15.21 5.29
C ALA A 188 -14.05 -16.13 5.79
N LEU A 189 -12.83 -15.60 5.99
CA LEU A 189 -11.64 -16.34 6.42
C LEU A 189 -11.35 -16.24 7.92
N LYS A 190 -12.07 -15.39 8.67
CA LYS A 190 -11.72 -15.07 10.07
C LYS A 190 -11.65 -16.30 10.96
N ASN A 191 -12.55 -17.27 10.77
CA ASN A 191 -12.64 -18.45 11.62
C ASN A 191 -11.44 -19.39 11.47
N GLU A 192 -10.84 -19.42 10.27
CA GLU A 192 -9.68 -20.24 9.94
C GLU A 192 -8.39 -19.54 10.36
N LEU A 193 -8.41 -18.21 10.45
CA LEU A 193 -7.25 -17.39 10.78
C LEU A 193 -7.17 -17.01 12.27
N LEU A 194 -8.26 -17.16 13.01
CA LEU A 194 -8.39 -16.77 14.41
C LEU A 194 -8.47 -18.01 15.31
N PHE A 195 -7.31 -18.60 15.59
CA PHE A 195 -7.16 -19.65 16.59
C PHE A 195 -5.79 -19.55 17.28
N GLU A 196 -5.55 -20.35 18.32
CA GLU A 196 -4.33 -20.22 19.14
C GLU A 196 -3.05 -20.41 18.32
N ASN A 197 -2.01 -19.62 18.63
CA ASN A 197 -0.67 -19.68 18.03
C ASN A 197 -0.57 -19.29 16.54
N ILE A 198 -1.63 -18.72 15.94
CA ILE A 198 -1.56 -18.09 14.62
C ILE A 198 -1.67 -16.55 14.72
N ILE A 199 -0.70 -15.87 14.12
CA ILE A 199 -0.71 -14.41 13.94
C ILE A 199 -0.81 -14.13 12.45
N THR A 200 -1.86 -13.44 12.04
CA THR A 200 -2.04 -13.02 10.64
C THR A 200 -1.84 -11.52 10.52
N ILE A 201 -0.98 -11.08 9.61
CA ILE A 201 -0.77 -9.67 9.28
C ILE A 201 -1.19 -9.46 7.84
N MET A 202 -2.11 -8.52 7.61
CA MET A 202 -2.63 -8.22 6.27
C MET A 202 -2.39 -6.75 5.90
N THR A 203 -2.06 -6.47 4.64
CA THR A 203 -2.16 -5.10 4.11
C THR A 203 -3.63 -4.75 3.86
N LEU A 204 -4.06 -3.56 4.28
CA LEU A 204 -5.45 -3.13 4.19
C LEU A 204 -5.57 -1.77 3.48
N PRO A 205 -6.66 -1.53 2.70
CA PRO A 205 -6.95 -0.21 2.17
C PRO A 205 -7.06 0.84 3.27
N TYR A 206 -6.61 2.07 3.01
CA TYR A 206 -6.67 3.18 3.98
C TYR A 206 -8.09 3.49 4.47
N SER A 207 -9.09 3.24 3.62
CA SER A 207 -10.50 3.37 3.97
C SER A 207 -10.94 2.51 5.16
N ILE A 208 -10.35 1.31 5.33
CA ILE A 208 -10.63 0.44 6.48
C ILE A 208 -10.10 1.06 7.77
N TYR A 209 -8.87 1.61 7.75
CA TYR A 209 -8.32 2.25 8.93
C TYR A 209 -9.15 3.46 9.38
N ARG A 210 -9.65 4.26 8.43
CA ARG A 210 -10.51 5.40 8.78
C ARG A 210 -11.75 4.95 9.56
N GLU A 211 -12.41 3.89 9.11
CA GLU A 211 -13.58 3.31 9.81
C GLU A 211 -13.19 2.71 11.16
N TYR A 212 -12.11 1.90 11.19
CA TYR A 212 -11.58 1.28 12.40
C TYR A 212 -11.26 2.29 13.50
N LYS A 213 -10.66 3.43 13.14
CA LYS A 213 -10.33 4.51 14.10
C LYS A 213 -11.59 5.07 14.76
N PHE A 214 -12.68 5.22 14.01
CA PHE A 214 -13.96 5.68 14.59
C PHE A 214 -14.59 4.59 15.45
N ASP A 215 -14.59 3.34 14.99
CA ASP A 215 -15.14 2.20 15.73
C ASP A 215 -14.47 2.03 17.10
N ARG A 216 -13.13 2.07 17.16
CA ARG A 216 -12.33 1.96 18.39
C ARG A 216 -12.58 3.05 19.43
N LEU A 217 -13.04 4.22 18.99
CA LEU A 217 -13.29 5.37 19.84
C LEU A 217 -14.76 5.50 20.23
N ARG A 218 -15.65 4.63 19.73
CA ARG A 218 -17.05 4.60 20.15
C ARG A 218 -17.15 3.97 21.54
N TRP A 219 -17.75 4.70 22.45
CA TRP A 219 -18.07 4.23 23.79
C TRP A 219 -19.32 3.33 23.70
N ASN A 220 -19.23 2.08 24.18
CA ASN A 220 -20.29 1.06 24.34
C ASN A 220 -20.77 0.25 23.12
N GLU A 221 -20.18 0.36 21.94
CA GLU A 221 -20.47 -0.54 20.81
C GLU A 221 -19.17 -1.06 20.21
N SER A 222 -18.89 -2.36 20.35
CA SER A 222 -17.80 -2.98 19.61
C SER A 222 -18.13 -2.92 18.12
N GLY A 223 -17.37 -2.12 17.36
CA GLY A 223 -17.56 -2.01 15.92
C GLY A 223 -17.26 -3.34 15.21
N ASN A 224 -17.84 -3.54 14.02
CA ASN A 224 -17.67 -4.78 13.26
C ASN A 224 -16.19 -5.09 12.98
N LEU A 225 -15.34 -4.06 12.81
CA LEU A 225 -13.92 -4.22 12.56
C LEU A 225 -13.12 -4.63 13.79
N GLU A 226 -13.56 -4.29 15.00
CA GLU A 226 -12.91 -4.72 16.24
C GLU A 226 -13.08 -6.22 16.51
N ASN A 227 -14.18 -6.81 16.01
CA ASN A 227 -14.43 -8.24 16.09
C ASN A 227 -13.48 -9.04 15.18
N ILE A 228 -12.96 -8.41 14.14
CA ILE A 228 -12.08 -9.02 13.15
C ILE A 228 -10.61 -8.76 13.50
N PHE A 229 -10.24 -7.48 13.64
CA PHE A 229 -8.85 -7.05 13.81
C PHE A 229 -8.55 -6.75 15.27
N LYS A 230 -7.48 -7.35 15.80
CA LYS A 230 -6.98 -7.00 17.14
C LYS A 230 -6.39 -5.58 17.15
N ASP A 231 -5.66 -5.24 16.09
CA ASP A 231 -5.12 -3.90 15.86
C ASP A 231 -4.90 -3.63 14.36
N ILE A 232 -4.94 -2.36 13.97
CA ILE A 232 -4.57 -1.90 12.62
C ILE A 232 -3.51 -0.80 12.75
N ILE A 233 -2.31 -1.10 12.30
CA ILE A 233 -1.17 -0.18 12.27
C ILE A 233 -1.32 0.75 11.06
N LEU A 234 -1.39 2.06 11.30
CA LEU A 234 -1.32 3.07 10.25
C LEU A 234 0.12 3.42 9.92
N LEU A 235 0.47 3.39 8.64
CA LEU A 235 1.66 4.04 8.11
C LEU A 235 1.28 5.45 7.64
N GLU A 236 1.71 6.45 8.40
CA GLU A 236 1.50 7.87 8.10
C GLU A 236 2.47 8.37 7.02
N GLU A 237 2.13 9.49 6.38
CA GLU A 237 3.03 10.19 5.45
C GLU A 237 4.38 10.51 6.09
N LEU A 238 5.45 10.35 5.33
CA LEU A 238 6.78 10.74 5.76
C LEU A 238 6.88 12.27 5.89
N THR A 239 7.79 12.73 6.76
CA THR A 239 8.11 14.15 6.82
C THR A 239 8.92 14.57 5.59
N ASP A 240 8.97 15.87 5.32
CA ASP A 240 9.74 16.42 4.20
C ASP A 240 11.25 16.11 4.38
N SER A 241 11.74 16.09 5.64
CA SER A 241 13.09 15.64 5.99
C SER A 241 13.31 14.15 5.72
N ASP A 242 12.33 13.29 6.01
CA ASP A 242 12.44 11.86 5.73
C ASP A 242 12.46 11.59 4.22
N ILE A 243 11.65 12.30 3.43
CA ILE A 243 11.68 12.20 1.97
C ILE A 243 13.04 12.68 1.43
N LYS A 244 13.57 13.79 1.96
CA LYS A 244 14.90 14.27 1.60
C LYS A 244 15.97 13.23 1.88
N GLU A 245 15.98 12.68 3.08
CA GLU A 245 16.92 11.63 3.48
C GLU A 245 16.78 10.39 2.59
N LEU A 246 15.54 9.98 2.28
CA LEU A 246 15.26 8.85 1.40
C LEU A 246 15.90 9.07 0.03
N LEU A 247 15.68 10.23 -0.59
CA LEU A 247 16.25 10.55 -1.90
C LEU A 247 17.79 10.57 -1.84
N LEU A 248 18.37 11.24 -0.84
CA LEU A 248 19.82 11.33 -0.67
C LEU A 248 20.48 9.96 -0.47
N ARG A 249 19.89 9.06 0.33
CA ARG A 249 20.40 7.69 0.49
C ARG A 249 20.39 6.92 -0.84
N ARG A 250 19.38 7.12 -1.68
CA ARG A 250 19.29 6.49 -3.02
C ARG A 250 20.35 7.03 -3.98
N ILE A 251 20.59 8.33 -3.96
CA ILE A 251 21.49 9.00 -4.92
C ILE A 251 22.87 9.33 -4.35
N HIS A 252 23.26 8.80 -3.20
CA HIS A 252 24.47 9.23 -2.48
C HIS A 252 25.77 9.24 -3.32
N LYS A 253 25.86 8.40 -4.37
CA LYS A 253 27.00 8.36 -5.31
C LYS A 253 26.96 9.42 -6.42
N PHE A 254 25.89 10.22 -6.45
CA PHE A 254 25.53 11.14 -7.54
C PHE A 254 25.21 12.54 -7.01
N ILE A 255 25.59 12.87 -5.78
CA ILE A 255 25.30 14.16 -5.15
C ILE A 255 25.94 15.32 -5.95
N ASP A 256 27.07 15.06 -6.61
CA ASP A 256 27.76 16.07 -7.44
C ASP A 256 26.97 16.45 -8.70
N ILE A 257 26.17 15.51 -9.24
CA ILE A 257 25.35 15.72 -10.45
C ILE A 257 23.88 16.02 -10.12
N ILE A 258 23.44 15.70 -8.89
CA ILE A 258 22.12 16.03 -8.35
C ILE A 258 22.33 16.69 -6.98
N PRO A 259 22.59 18.02 -6.97
CA PRO A 259 22.76 18.78 -5.74
C PRO A 259 21.51 18.72 -4.86
N SER A 260 21.67 18.79 -3.54
CA SER A 260 20.54 18.63 -2.61
C SER A 260 19.40 19.64 -2.83
N GLU A 261 19.69 20.85 -3.28
CA GLU A 261 18.70 21.90 -3.54
C GLU A 261 17.79 21.60 -4.75
N SER A 262 18.25 20.76 -5.69
CA SER A 262 17.42 20.32 -6.81
C SER A 262 16.33 19.34 -6.35
N LEU A 263 16.45 18.76 -5.16
CA LEU A 263 15.46 17.85 -4.60
C LEU A 263 14.29 18.56 -3.92
N ASP A 264 14.45 19.82 -3.47
CA ASP A 264 13.43 20.53 -2.70
C ASP A 264 12.05 20.56 -3.41
N PRO A 265 11.96 20.85 -4.72
CA PRO A 265 10.67 20.83 -5.42
C PRO A 265 10.04 19.44 -5.48
N ILE A 266 10.86 18.37 -5.55
CA ILE A 266 10.40 16.97 -5.56
C ILE A 266 9.85 16.59 -4.18
N ILE A 267 10.57 16.98 -3.12
CA ILE A 267 10.16 16.75 -1.72
C ILE A 267 8.81 17.43 -1.47
N GLU A 268 8.67 18.68 -1.90
CA GLU A 268 7.42 19.41 -1.78
C GLU A 268 6.29 18.74 -2.58
N PHE A 269 6.55 18.34 -3.82
CA PHE A 269 5.58 17.63 -4.68
C PHE A 269 5.06 16.33 -4.05
N ALA A 270 5.95 15.58 -3.37
CA ALA A 270 5.65 14.24 -2.89
C ALA A 270 4.65 14.22 -1.72
N ASP A 271 4.47 15.32 -1.00
CA ASP A 271 3.60 15.41 0.20
C ASP A 271 3.85 14.27 1.22
N GLY A 272 5.09 13.79 1.34
CA GLY A 272 5.44 12.69 2.25
C GLY A 272 5.21 11.29 1.69
N ASN A 273 4.85 11.14 0.41
CA ASN A 273 4.73 9.84 -0.25
C ASN A 273 6.07 9.42 -0.93
N PRO A 274 6.73 8.33 -0.45
CA PRO A 274 8.00 7.85 -1.01
C PRO A 274 7.94 7.52 -2.50
N ARG A 275 6.85 6.88 -2.95
CA ARG A 275 6.66 6.49 -4.35
C ARG A 275 6.59 7.71 -5.25
N ASP A 276 5.83 8.73 -4.84
CA ASP A 276 5.68 9.96 -5.62
C ASP A 276 7.01 10.72 -5.72
N ALA A 277 7.80 10.76 -4.64
CA ALA A 277 9.14 11.36 -4.65
C ALA A 277 10.08 10.66 -5.65
N LEU A 278 10.15 9.32 -5.61
CA LEU A 278 10.99 8.53 -6.51
C LEU A 278 10.53 8.62 -7.96
N TRP A 279 9.22 8.55 -8.20
CA TRP A 279 8.63 8.71 -9.52
C TRP A 279 8.93 10.08 -10.11
N MET A 280 8.75 11.15 -9.33
CA MET A 280 8.99 12.50 -9.82
C MET A 280 10.48 12.75 -10.08
N LEU A 281 11.38 12.29 -9.21
CA LEU A 281 12.82 12.36 -9.47
C LEU A 281 13.20 11.62 -10.77
N SER A 282 12.62 10.45 -11.00
CA SER A 282 12.82 9.69 -12.23
C SER A 282 12.38 10.49 -13.46
N LYS A 283 11.20 11.11 -13.41
CA LYS A 283 10.70 11.97 -14.49
C LYS A 283 11.59 13.17 -14.76
N VAL A 284 12.04 13.85 -13.70
CA VAL A 284 12.97 14.98 -13.79
C VAL A 284 14.28 14.56 -14.46
N ILE A 285 14.83 13.41 -14.10
CA ILE A 285 16.05 12.88 -14.71
C ILE A 285 15.83 12.53 -16.19
N PHE A 286 14.73 11.87 -16.56
CA PHE A 286 14.46 11.50 -17.95
C PHE A 286 14.34 12.72 -18.88
N GLU A 287 13.68 13.79 -18.42
CA GLU A 287 13.53 15.03 -19.19
C GLU A 287 14.83 15.83 -19.29
N ASN A 288 15.81 15.57 -18.43
CA ASN A 288 17.07 16.29 -18.34
C ASN A 288 18.29 15.37 -18.53
N ILE A 289 18.11 14.22 -19.19
CA ILE A 289 19.09 13.13 -19.22
C ILE A 289 20.45 13.53 -19.82
N GLU A 290 20.43 14.48 -20.76
CA GLU A 290 21.60 15.01 -21.47
C GLU A 290 22.36 16.09 -20.68
N LYS A 291 21.89 16.47 -19.49
CA LYS A 291 22.56 17.47 -18.65
C LYS A 291 23.63 16.82 -17.77
N ASP A 292 24.72 17.56 -17.57
CA ASP A 292 25.80 17.16 -16.67
C ASP A 292 25.40 17.29 -15.19
N ILE A 293 24.66 18.35 -14.85
CA ILE A 293 24.21 18.65 -13.49
C ILE A 293 22.75 19.06 -13.53
N LEU A 294 21.93 18.44 -12.67
CA LEU A 294 20.52 18.76 -12.52
C LEU A 294 20.34 19.96 -11.59
N LYS A 295 19.84 21.08 -12.10
CA LYS A 295 19.59 22.28 -11.29
C LYS A 295 18.17 22.29 -10.71
N LYS A 296 17.94 23.17 -9.73
CA LYS A 296 16.63 23.37 -9.12
C LYS A 296 15.60 23.87 -10.14
N GLU A 297 16.00 24.75 -11.03
CA GLU A 297 15.13 25.32 -12.07
C GLU A 297 14.65 24.23 -13.04
N ASP A 298 15.54 23.30 -13.41
CA ASP A 298 15.22 22.16 -14.26
C ASP A 298 14.12 21.30 -13.65
N THR A 299 14.25 21.04 -12.35
CA THR A 299 13.29 20.27 -11.56
C THR A 299 11.93 20.97 -11.52
N ILE A 300 11.91 22.28 -11.25
CA ILE A 300 10.67 23.08 -11.22
C ILE A 300 9.99 23.05 -12.60
N LEU A 301 10.74 23.25 -13.67
CA LEU A 301 10.20 23.26 -15.03
C LEU A 301 9.58 21.91 -15.41
N THR A 302 10.25 20.80 -15.10
CA THR A 302 9.71 19.46 -15.36
C THR A 302 8.47 19.18 -14.52
N ILE A 303 8.48 19.50 -13.22
CA ILE A 303 7.29 19.31 -12.37
C ILE A 303 6.12 20.13 -12.92
N LYS A 304 6.32 21.42 -13.27
CA LYS A 304 5.28 22.27 -13.87
C LYS A 304 4.70 21.66 -15.14
N LYS A 305 5.57 21.16 -16.04
CA LYS A 305 5.15 20.48 -17.28
C LYS A 305 4.24 19.29 -16.96
N ILE A 306 4.67 18.41 -16.05
CA ILE A 306 3.94 17.22 -15.64
C ILE A 306 2.62 17.58 -14.96
N THR A 307 2.63 18.50 -13.99
CA THR A 307 1.40 18.90 -13.29
C THR A 307 0.39 19.52 -14.24
N ASN A 308 0.82 20.35 -15.19
CA ASN A 308 -0.07 20.93 -16.20
C ASN A 308 -0.65 19.84 -17.11
N GLU A 309 0.13 18.84 -17.52
CA GLU A 309 -0.34 17.72 -18.36
C GLU A 309 -1.42 16.88 -17.65
N TYR A 310 -1.14 16.42 -16.43
CA TYR A 310 -2.04 15.51 -15.69
C TYR A 310 -3.25 16.21 -15.04
N LEU A 311 -3.16 17.52 -14.79
CA LEU A 311 -4.24 18.29 -14.14
C LEU A 311 -4.97 19.24 -15.10
N THR A 312 -4.79 19.07 -16.42
CA THR A 312 -5.48 19.83 -17.48
C THR A 312 -7.01 19.85 -17.30
N GLU A 313 -7.59 18.79 -16.72
CA GLU A 313 -9.03 18.67 -16.51
C GLU A 313 -9.56 19.38 -15.26
N LEU A 314 -8.70 20.00 -14.45
CA LEU A 314 -9.10 20.69 -13.23
C LEU A 314 -9.90 21.97 -13.55
N LYS A 315 -11.21 21.81 -13.68
CA LYS A 315 -12.13 22.94 -13.88
C LYS A 315 -12.39 23.65 -12.55
N LEU A 316 -11.80 24.84 -12.41
CA LEU A 316 -12.04 25.78 -11.32
C LEU A 316 -12.77 27.02 -11.83
N THR A 317 -13.75 27.50 -11.06
CA THR A 317 -14.41 28.79 -11.34
C THR A 317 -13.42 29.96 -11.15
N PRO A 318 -13.67 31.16 -11.71
CA PRO A 318 -12.79 32.31 -11.51
C PRO A 318 -12.53 32.65 -10.04
N LEU A 319 -13.55 32.50 -9.19
CA LEU A 319 -13.41 32.69 -7.74
C LEU A 319 -12.54 31.61 -7.09
N GLN A 320 -12.66 30.35 -7.52
CA GLN A 320 -11.80 29.27 -7.05
C GLN A 320 -10.35 29.46 -7.52
N LYS A 321 -10.12 29.92 -8.76
CA LYS A 321 -8.76 30.26 -9.23
C LYS A 321 -8.14 31.39 -8.40
N LYS A 322 -8.90 32.44 -8.10
CA LYS A 322 -8.46 33.50 -7.19
C LYS A 322 -8.12 32.96 -5.80
N ALA A 323 -8.97 32.10 -5.24
CA ALA A 323 -8.75 31.46 -3.95
C ALA A 323 -7.51 30.54 -3.96
N PHE A 324 -7.29 29.82 -5.06
CA PHE A 324 -6.12 28.95 -5.26
C PHE A 324 -4.83 29.76 -5.14
N GLU A 325 -4.70 30.84 -5.90
CA GLU A 325 -3.50 31.69 -5.89
C GLU A 325 -3.21 32.30 -4.52
N LEU A 326 -4.26 32.65 -3.76
CA LEU A 326 -4.13 33.22 -2.42
C LEU A 326 -3.68 32.19 -1.37
N LEU A 327 -4.00 30.91 -1.58
CA LEU A 327 -3.83 29.86 -0.58
C LEU A 327 -2.69 28.87 -0.88
N LYS A 328 -2.13 28.88 -2.10
CA LYS A 328 -1.19 27.85 -2.57
C LYS A 328 0.08 27.69 -1.73
N ASP A 329 0.52 28.74 -1.05
CA ASP A 329 1.70 28.76 -0.19
C ASP A 329 1.36 28.70 1.31
N LEU A 330 0.07 28.61 1.66
CA LEU A 330 -0.38 28.65 3.04
C LEU A 330 -0.33 27.27 3.69
N THR A 331 0.19 27.24 4.92
CA THR A 331 0.05 26.11 5.85
C THR A 331 -0.49 26.64 7.16
N GLY A 332 -1.62 26.12 7.62
CA GLY A 332 -2.34 26.76 8.73
C GLY A 332 -3.58 26.04 9.20
N SER A 333 -4.27 26.63 10.17
CA SER A 333 -5.58 26.18 10.63
C SER A 333 -6.67 26.49 9.61
N ARG A 334 -7.83 25.83 9.75
CA ARG A 334 -9.00 26.12 8.91
C ARG A 334 -9.42 27.59 8.97
N ASP A 335 -9.30 28.21 10.15
CA ASP A 335 -9.70 29.61 10.35
C ASP A 335 -8.75 30.58 9.65
N GLU A 336 -7.45 30.27 9.57
CA GLU A 336 -6.47 31.09 8.83
C GLU A 336 -6.78 31.09 7.32
N PHE A 337 -7.08 29.92 6.74
CA PHE A 337 -7.53 29.81 5.35
C PHE A 337 -8.79 30.65 5.10
N LEU A 338 -9.79 30.54 5.98
CA LEU A 338 -11.04 31.29 5.84
C LEU A 338 -10.85 32.80 6.01
N THR A 339 -9.96 33.21 6.91
CA THR A 339 -9.62 34.62 7.15
C THR A 339 -9.00 35.25 5.92
N ILE A 340 -8.02 34.59 5.30
CA ILE A 340 -7.37 35.07 4.08
C ILE A 340 -8.38 35.24 2.93
N LEU A 341 -9.28 34.28 2.75
CA LEU A 341 -10.32 34.39 1.71
C LEU A 341 -11.27 35.57 1.99
N GLN A 342 -11.70 35.76 3.24
CA GLN A 342 -12.61 36.84 3.62
C GLN A 342 -11.96 38.23 3.48
N GLN A 343 -10.70 38.38 3.89
CA GLN A 343 -9.93 39.61 3.71
C GLN A 343 -9.76 39.99 2.23
N ASN A 344 -9.85 39.01 1.33
CA ASN A 344 -9.75 39.19 -0.12
C ASN A 344 -11.11 39.28 -0.83
N ASN A 345 -12.14 39.77 -0.12
CA ASN A 345 -13.49 40.03 -0.60
C ASN A 345 -14.28 38.78 -1.05
N ILE A 346 -13.97 37.60 -0.50
CA ILE A 346 -14.79 36.39 -0.70
C ILE A 346 -15.78 36.26 0.45
N LYS A 347 -17.09 36.28 0.15
CA LYS A 347 -18.15 36.14 1.15
C LYS A 347 -17.92 34.88 1.99
N ARG A 348 -18.19 34.96 3.31
CA ARG A 348 -17.96 33.89 4.28
C ARG A 348 -18.52 32.54 3.81
N THR A 349 -19.79 32.46 3.44
CA THR A 349 -20.43 31.21 2.96
C THR A 349 -19.70 30.62 1.74
N THR A 350 -19.30 31.47 0.80
CA THR A 350 -18.52 31.09 -0.38
C THR A 350 -17.12 30.60 0.00
N ALA A 351 -16.45 31.24 0.96
CA ALA A 351 -15.13 30.82 1.45
C ALA A 351 -15.18 29.42 2.07
N TYR A 352 -16.21 29.11 2.87
CA TYR A 352 -16.41 27.75 3.42
C TYR A 352 -16.65 26.73 2.30
N SER A 353 -17.49 27.05 1.32
CA SER A 353 -17.78 26.18 0.18
C SER A 353 -16.52 25.89 -0.64
N ILE A 354 -15.74 26.93 -0.98
CA ILE A 354 -14.47 26.78 -1.71
C ILE A 354 -13.49 25.91 -0.93
N LEU A 355 -13.28 26.20 0.35
CA LEU A 355 -12.34 25.45 1.19
C LEU A 355 -12.75 23.97 1.31
N ASN A 356 -14.05 23.69 1.49
CA ASN A 356 -14.54 22.31 1.50
C ASN A 356 -14.34 21.62 0.15
N THR A 357 -14.63 22.31 -0.96
CA THR A 357 -14.37 21.76 -2.30
C THR A 357 -12.89 21.44 -2.50
N PHE A 358 -11.98 22.30 -2.03
CA PHE A 358 -10.54 22.05 -2.15
C PHE A 358 -10.08 20.88 -1.29
N ILE A 359 -10.65 20.70 -0.09
CA ILE A 359 -10.38 19.54 0.78
C ILE A 359 -10.93 18.25 0.15
N GLU A 360 -12.18 18.27 -0.32
CA GLU A 360 -12.84 17.12 -0.96
C GLU A 360 -12.09 16.67 -2.23
N ARG A 361 -11.60 17.62 -3.02
CA ARG A 361 -10.78 17.36 -4.22
C ARG A 361 -9.32 17.05 -3.91
N LYS A 362 -8.93 16.98 -2.63
CA LYS A 362 -7.53 16.78 -2.17
C LYS A 362 -6.53 17.81 -2.71
N ILE A 363 -7.00 19.00 -3.09
CA ILE A 363 -6.16 20.15 -3.45
C ILE A 363 -5.51 20.72 -2.18
N ILE A 364 -6.28 20.75 -1.10
CA ILE A 364 -5.78 21.00 0.26
C ILE A 364 -5.84 19.68 1.01
N ILE A 365 -4.74 19.33 1.66
CA ILE A 365 -4.59 18.13 2.46
C ILE A 365 -4.42 18.49 3.94
N THR A 366 -4.69 17.52 4.81
CA THR A 366 -4.50 17.67 6.26
C THR A 366 -3.21 16.98 6.67
N LYS A 367 -2.28 17.71 7.31
CA LYS A 367 -1.03 17.17 7.86
C LYS A 367 -1.03 17.45 9.38
N GLY A 368 -1.32 16.41 10.16
CA GLY A 368 -1.59 16.54 11.60
C GLY A 368 -2.84 17.39 11.86
N ILE A 369 -2.70 18.50 12.58
CA ILE A 369 -3.80 19.45 12.88
C ILE A 369 -3.92 20.60 11.87
N LYS A 370 -2.99 20.70 10.90
CA LYS A 370 -2.92 21.82 9.96
C LYS A 370 -3.40 21.39 8.57
N LEU A 371 -3.98 22.34 7.85
CA LEU A 371 -4.24 22.28 6.42
C LEU A 371 -3.04 22.83 5.66
N LYS A 372 -2.71 22.19 4.55
CA LYS A 372 -1.66 22.61 3.61
C LYS A 372 -2.16 22.40 2.19
N PHE A 373 -1.78 23.27 1.27
CA PHE A 373 -1.93 22.98 -0.15
C PHE A 373 -1.07 21.77 -0.56
N SER A 374 -1.65 20.81 -1.27
CA SER A 374 -0.87 19.68 -1.77
C SER A 374 0.19 20.18 -2.74
N GLY A 375 1.43 19.73 -2.56
CA GLY A 375 2.55 20.07 -3.42
C GLY A 375 2.31 19.71 -4.89
N LYS A 376 1.44 18.73 -5.16
CA LYS A 376 1.03 18.34 -6.53
C LYS A 376 0.34 19.47 -7.29
N TYR A 377 -0.36 20.36 -6.58
CA TYR A 377 -1.08 21.48 -7.19
C TYR A 377 -0.27 22.77 -7.16
N LYS A 378 0.70 22.91 -6.26
CA LYS A 378 1.48 24.15 -6.09
C LYS A 378 2.19 24.61 -7.37
N PHE A 379 2.55 23.67 -8.25
CA PHE A 379 3.23 23.94 -9.52
C PHE A 379 2.27 24.15 -10.71
N LEU A 380 0.96 24.07 -10.49
CA LEU A 380 -0.03 24.29 -11.54
C LEU A 380 -0.07 25.76 -11.93
N ASN A 381 -0.12 26.03 -13.24
CA ASN A 381 -0.43 27.37 -13.76
C ASN A 381 -1.91 27.40 -14.16
N LEU A 382 -2.73 28.19 -13.47
CA LEU A 382 -4.19 28.25 -13.65
C LEU A 382 -4.70 29.41 -14.51
#